data_AF-A0A8I1QD09-F1
#
_entry.id   AF-A0A8I1QD09-F1
#
_cell.length_a   1.000
_cell.length_b   1.000
_cell.length_c   1.000
_cell.angle_alpha   90.00
_cell.angle_beta   90.00
_cell.angle_gamma   90.00
#
_symmetry.space_group_name_H-M   'P 1'
#
loop_
_entity.id
_entity.type
_entity.pdbx_description
1 polymer ?
#
loop_
_entity_poly.entity_id
_entity_poly.type
_entity_poly.pdbx_seq_one_letter_code
_entity_poly.pdbx_strand_id
1 'polypeptide(L)'
;MSYFEQIYALAKDLCNPEKQEIARKELSILLLKPNVKIDCMDMPMLTPAAALARDGYLNEAFVLHEKFQANIDKIYYGAIIGGYFSDFESIQQDYQRRKPTNHLKESPTFMVALAQRGYEQKVLTFLEALPKESKQEFMNAALKGVTLGRNKKLLQVLANQCIDSINFSFSTILRVAAWRGDEDFILELLKKHSHVKASNRESILDLQKEIMGGLASGNHSNSINKLITMHQYPHETIGSAVEWAATYKHYDLAIKLAVEYSFQKKLLDTCHWDFKLLELLLIKDPNISDKNLEIVVHNAAIDGEHFIRWLAHASDQLLFERLLKIAQKLDVDNYLINRARTVLKLKREYGLEVEQAFFFQLQYSQLMPIFESKVSTLEEMLVAVEMVNKLNAQLNQEQVDDMVERIVQNKFRPLLIQKIEDYISKCSRFFSSHQGRATSFLNKLTQVDKAAECHDLVTSQYRMFHVKADAKVNSTEKYLKPLKNPELKDNYYKALEEYYHATNNL
;
A
#
# COMPACT_ATOMS: atom_id res chain seq x y z
N MET A 1 -3.73 0.67 17.76
CA MET A 1 -4.23 -0.64 18.22
C MET A 1 -5.53 -0.95 17.48
N SER A 2 -5.56 -2.02 16.71
CA SER A 2 -6.74 -2.42 15.92
C SER A 2 -7.91 -2.82 16.83
N TYR A 3 -9.15 -2.85 16.30
CA TYR A 3 -10.30 -3.36 17.07
C TYR A 3 -10.14 -4.83 17.44
N PHE A 4 -9.46 -5.61 16.59
CA PHE A 4 -9.10 -7.00 16.90
C PHE A 4 -8.24 -7.07 18.17
N GLU A 5 -7.16 -6.29 18.23
CA GLU A 5 -6.25 -6.26 19.38
C GLU A 5 -6.94 -5.78 20.66
N GLN A 6 -7.80 -4.75 20.55
CA GLN A 6 -8.58 -4.23 21.67
C GLN A 6 -9.53 -5.29 22.25
N ILE A 7 -10.32 -5.96 21.40
CA ILE A 7 -11.25 -7.01 21.83
C ILE A 7 -10.48 -8.18 22.45
N TYR A 8 -9.40 -8.63 21.80
CA TYR A 8 -8.58 -9.73 22.30
C TYR A 8 -8.00 -9.42 23.69
N ALA A 9 -7.43 -8.23 23.88
CA ALA A 9 -6.82 -7.84 25.15
C ALA A 9 -7.85 -7.79 26.29
N LEU A 10 -8.99 -7.15 26.06
CA LEU A 10 -10.08 -7.07 27.05
C LEU A 10 -10.63 -8.46 27.39
N ALA A 11 -10.77 -9.31 26.39
CA ALA A 11 -11.34 -10.63 26.57
C ALA A 11 -10.50 -11.56 27.45
N LYS A 12 -9.17 -11.40 27.48
CA LYS A 12 -8.28 -12.18 28.37
C LYS A 12 -8.60 -12.00 29.85
N ASP A 13 -9.16 -10.86 30.23
CA ASP A 13 -9.47 -10.54 31.62
C ASP A 13 -10.90 -10.98 32.02
N LEU A 14 -11.69 -11.58 31.10
CA LEU A 14 -13.09 -11.97 31.37
C LEU A 14 -13.26 -13.11 32.38
N CYS A 15 -12.22 -13.91 32.59
CA CYS A 15 -12.20 -14.98 33.60
C CYS A 15 -11.38 -14.60 34.84
N ASN A 16 -10.78 -13.40 34.88
CA ASN A 16 -10.04 -12.91 36.04
C ASN A 16 -11.03 -12.28 37.04
N PRO A 17 -11.20 -12.83 38.27
CA PRO A 17 -12.17 -12.32 39.24
C PRO A 17 -12.02 -10.83 39.58
N GLU A 18 -10.80 -10.30 39.57
CA GLU A 18 -10.51 -8.90 39.92
C GLU A 18 -10.81 -7.94 38.77
N LYS A 19 -10.81 -8.42 37.53
CA LYS A 19 -10.90 -7.59 36.32
C LYS A 19 -12.13 -7.86 35.47
N GLN A 20 -12.83 -8.97 35.71
CA GLN A 20 -13.92 -9.46 34.87
C GLN A 20 -15.02 -8.43 34.67
N GLU A 21 -15.44 -7.72 35.73
CA GLU A 21 -16.51 -6.73 35.62
C GLU A 21 -16.08 -5.52 34.78
N ILE A 22 -14.85 -5.04 34.99
CA ILE A 22 -14.27 -3.93 34.23
C ILE A 22 -14.14 -4.33 32.75
N ALA A 23 -13.50 -5.47 32.48
CA ALA A 23 -13.32 -6.00 31.13
C ALA A 23 -14.65 -6.20 30.40
N ARG A 24 -15.67 -6.74 31.08
CA ARG A 24 -17.01 -6.91 30.50
C ARG A 24 -17.65 -5.58 30.13
N LYS A 25 -17.57 -4.59 31.03
CA LYS A 25 -18.13 -3.25 30.80
C LYS A 25 -17.43 -2.55 29.64
N GLU A 26 -16.10 -2.57 29.62
CA GLU A 26 -15.30 -1.96 28.55
C GLU A 26 -15.56 -2.62 27.21
N LEU A 27 -15.65 -3.95 27.18
CA LEU A 27 -15.96 -4.68 25.95
C LEU A 27 -17.38 -4.37 25.45
N SER A 28 -18.38 -4.30 26.34
CA SER A 28 -19.74 -3.87 25.98
C SER A 28 -19.74 -2.47 25.36
N ILE A 29 -19.01 -1.50 25.94
CA ILE A 29 -18.90 -0.14 25.40
C ILE A 29 -18.21 -0.15 24.03
N LEU A 30 -17.13 -0.93 23.89
CA LEU A 30 -16.38 -1.03 22.64
C LEU A 30 -17.26 -1.56 21.48
N LEU A 31 -18.08 -2.58 21.75
CA LEU A 31 -18.98 -3.18 20.76
C LEU A 31 -20.18 -2.29 20.38
N LEU A 32 -20.47 -1.23 21.14
CA LEU A 32 -21.47 -0.23 20.76
C LEU A 32 -20.95 0.78 19.74
N LYS A 33 -19.62 0.85 19.51
CA LYS A 33 -19.06 1.78 18.53
C LYS A 33 -19.48 1.38 17.10
N PRO A 34 -19.79 2.36 16.22
CA PRO A 34 -20.07 2.08 14.82
C PRO A 34 -18.93 1.27 14.18
N ASN A 35 -19.29 0.27 13.38
CA ASN A 35 -18.38 -0.61 12.64
C ASN A 35 -17.49 -1.55 13.48
N VAL A 36 -17.70 -1.64 14.79
CA VAL A 36 -17.04 -2.65 15.63
C VAL A 36 -17.90 -3.91 15.69
N LYS A 37 -17.32 -5.06 15.34
CA LYS A 37 -17.97 -6.37 15.41
C LYS A 37 -17.12 -7.33 16.24
N ILE A 38 -17.75 -8.19 17.04
CA ILE A 38 -17.07 -9.19 17.86
C ILE A 38 -16.24 -10.16 17.00
N ASP A 39 -16.77 -10.53 15.83
CA ASP A 39 -16.13 -11.40 14.84
C ASP A 39 -15.35 -10.61 13.77
N CYS A 40 -14.64 -9.53 14.17
CA CYS A 40 -13.63 -8.94 13.29
C CYS A 40 -12.47 -9.94 13.07
N MET A 41 -11.74 -9.88 11.95
CA MET A 41 -10.71 -10.87 11.61
C MET A 41 -9.34 -10.22 11.36
N ASP A 42 -8.23 -10.86 11.78
CA ASP A 42 -6.84 -10.43 11.46
C ASP A 42 -6.25 -11.19 10.26
N MET A 43 -6.57 -12.48 10.15
CA MET A 43 -6.22 -13.45 9.13
C MET A 43 -7.52 -14.05 8.58
N PRO A 44 -7.53 -14.75 7.42
CA PRO A 44 -8.75 -15.15 6.73
C PRO A 44 -9.81 -15.90 7.56
N MET A 45 -9.47 -16.42 8.74
CA MET A 45 -10.37 -17.18 9.61
C MET A 45 -10.23 -16.91 11.12
N LEU A 46 -9.32 -16.04 11.61
CA LEU A 46 -9.08 -15.84 13.04
C LEU A 46 -9.82 -14.59 13.54
N THR A 47 -10.84 -14.80 14.39
CA THR A 47 -11.49 -13.75 15.19
C THR A 47 -10.77 -13.60 16.54
N PRO A 48 -11.00 -12.53 17.33
CA PRO A 48 -10.44 -12.41 18.67
C PRO A 48 -10.73 -13.64 19.56
N ALA A 49 -11.96 -14.16 19.51
CA ALA A 49 -12.33 -15.36 20.25
C ALA A 49 -11.58 -16.62 19.75
N ALA A 50 -11.41 -16.76 18.44
CA ALA A 50 -10.59 -17.84 17.86
C ALA A 50 -9.11 -17.73 18.26
N ALA A 51 -8.55 -16.52 18.30
CA ALA A 51 -7.17 -16.29 18.71
C ALA A 51 -6.96 -16.64 20.19
N LEU A 52 -7.89 -16.26 21.07
CA LEU A 52 -7.87 -16.68 22.49
C LEU A 52 -7.85 -18.19 22.63
N ALA A 53 -8.75 -18.88 21.92
CA ALA A 53 -8.85 -20.33 21.93
C ALA A 53 -7.56 -21.00 21.42
N ARG A 54 -6.94 -20.45 20.36
CA ARG A 54 -5.64 -20.90 19.85
C ARG A 54 -4.53 -20.74 20.88
N ASP A 55 -4.56 -19.66 21.65
CA ASP A 55 -3.52 -19.31 22.62
C ASP A 55 -3.76 -19.95 24.00
N GLY A 56 -4.82 -20.75 24.16
CA GLY A 56 -5.12 -21.51 25.39
C GLY A 56 -6.13 -20.89 26.34
N TYR A 57 -6.64 -19.70 26.02
CA TYR A 57 -7.68 -19.00 26.77
C TYR A 57 -9.08 -19.49 26.33
N LEU A 58 -9.31 -20.81 26.41
CA LEU A 58 -10.55 -21.43 25.95
C LEU A 58 -11.77 -20.93 26.72
N ASN A 59 -11.64 -20.79 28.04
CA ASN A 59 -12.76 -20.34 28.88
C ASN A 59 -13.17 -18.91 28.52
N GLU A 60 -12.20 -18.02 28.36
CA GLU A 60 -12.39 -16.63 27.94
C GLU A 60 -13.05 -16.57 26.56
N ALA A 61 -12.59 -17.40 25.61
CA ALA A 61 -13.20 -17.51 24.29
C ALA A 61 -14.67 -17.95 24.36
N PHE A 62 -15.00 -18.92 25.21
CA PHE A 62 -16.40 -19.36 25.38
C PHE A 62 -17.25 -18.34 26.13
N VAL A 63 -16.69 -17.55 27.05
CA VAL A 63 -17.41 -16.41 27.64
C VAL A 63 -17.79 -15.38 26.56
N LEU A 64 -16.94 -15.15 25.55
CA LEU A 64 -17.29 -14.32 24.41
C LEU A 64 -18.47 -14.89 23.61
N HIS A 65 -18.55 -16.20 23.44
CA HIS A 65 -19.72 -16.83 22.82
C HIS A 65 -20.99 -16.61 23.65
N GLU A 66 -20.94 -16.95 24.94
CA GLU A 66 -22.10 -16.92 25.83
C GLU A 66 -22.65 -15.52 26.09
N LYS A 67 -21.78 -14.51 26.20
CA LYS A 67 -22.16 -13.15 26.61
C LYS A 67 -22.19 -12.15 25.47
N PHE A 68 -21.46 -12.42 24.38
CA PHE A 68 -21.27 -11.47 23.28
C PHE A 68 -21.54 -12.09 21.89
N GLN A 69 -22.09 -13.31 21.83
CA GLN A 69 -22.48 -14.00 20.59
C GLN A 69 -21.33 -14.20 19.60
N ALA A 70 -20.08 -14.32 20.08
CA ALA A 70 -18.97 -14.70 19.23
C ALA A 70 -19.23 -16.05 18.53
N ASN A 71 -18.77 -16.21 17.30
CA ASN A 71 -19.03 -17.41 16.53
C ASN A 71 -18.32 -18.65 17.11
N ILE A 72 -19.09 -19.64 17.54
CA ILE A 72 -18.57 -20.87 18.18
C ILE A 72 -17.70 -21.72 17.24
N ASP A 73 -18.03 -21.79 15.95
CA ASP A 73 -17.23 -22.54 14.97
C ASP A 73 -15.84 -21.94 14.82
N LYS A 74 -15.72 -20.61 14.93
CA LYS A 74 -14.44 -19.89 14.90
C LYS A 74 -13.62 -20.15 16.16
N ILE A 75 -14.27 -20.25 17.32
CA ILE A 75 -13.61 -20.62 18.58
C ILE A 75 -12.99 -22.02 18.46
N TYR A 76 -13.76 -23.00 18.00
CA TYR A 76 -13.24 -24.36 17.79
C TYR A 76 -12.18 -24.42 16.70
N TYR A 77 -12.31 -23.65 15.61
CA TYR A 77 -11.23 -23.49 14.63
C TYR A 77 -9.93 -23.06 15.31
N GLY A 78 -9.97 -22.00 16.13
CA GLY A 78 -8.83 -21.52 16.90
C GLY A 78 -8.25 -22.61 17.82
N ALA A 79 -9.10 -23.28 18.58
CA ALA A 79 -8.71 -24.34 19.51
C ALA A 79 -8.01 -25.53 18.81
N ILE A 80 -8.51 -25.96 17.65
CA ILE A 80 -7.90 -27.02 16.83
C ILE A 80 -6.52 -26.59 16.32
N ILE A 81 -6.40 -25.35 15.83
CA ILE A 81 -5.11 -24.78 15.40
C ILE A 81 -4.12 -24.72 16.58
N GLY A 82 -4.61 -24.35 17.77
CA GLY A 82 -3.86 -24.36 19.03
C GLY A 82 -3.46 -25.75 19.53
N GLY A 83 -4.03 -26.82 18.96
CA GLY A 83 -3.72 -28.21 19.32
C GLY A 83 -4.55 -28.78 20.48
N TYR A 84 -5.59 -28.07 20.93
CA TYR A 84 -6.48 -28.53 22.01
C TYR A 84 -7.46 -29.61 21.56
N PHE A 85 -7.68 -29.73 20.25
CA PHE A 85 -8.48 -30.77 19.63
C PHE A 85 -7.75 -31.33 18.41
N SER A 86 -7.80 -32.66 18.25
CA SER A 86 -7.11 -33.38 17.16
C SER A 86 -8.02 -34.23 16.28
N ASP A 87 -9.31 -34.34 16.62
CA ASP A 87 -10.29 -35.10 15.85
C ASP A 87 -11.73 -34.64 16.10
N PHE A 88 -12.64 -35.09 15.24
CA PHE A 88 -14.06 -34.74 15.31
C PHE A 88 -14.74 -35.25 16.58
N GLU A 89 -14.33 -36.41 17.11
CA GLU A 89 -14.94 -36.99 18.31
C GLU A 89 -14.69 -36.13 19.55
N SER A 90 -13.44 -35.69 19.77
CA SER A 90 -13.10 -34.82 20.90
C SER A 90 -13.79 -33.45 20.81
N ILE A 91 -13.87 -32.88 19.59
CA ILE A 91 -14.61 -31.64 19.34
C ILE A 91 -16.09 -31.83 19.67
N GLN A 92 -16.70 -32.91 19.16
CA GLN A 92 -18.12 -33.20 19.33
C GLN A 92 -18.48 -33.42 20.80
N GLN A 93 -17.64 -34.14 21.55
CA GLN A 93 -17.85 -34.37 22.98
C GLN A 93 -17.82 -33.04 23.77
N ASP A 94 -16.85 -32.17 23.50
CA ASP A 94 -16.77 -30.87 24.17
C ASP A 94 -17.93 -29.94 23.75
N TYR A 95 -18.27 -29.91 22.45
CA TYR A 95 -19.38 -29.14 21.93
C TYR A 95 -20.71 -29.54 22.57
N GLN A 96 -20.98 -30.85 22.69
CA GLN A 96 -22.18 -31.37 23.35
C GLN A 96 -22.23 -31.03 24.84
N ARG A 97 -21.10 -31.10 25.55
CA ARG A 97 -21.01 -30.70 26.97
C ARG A 97 -21.40 -29.24 27.18
N ARG A 98 -21.09 -28.36 26.22
CA ARG A 98 -21.37 -26.92 26.29
C ARG A 98 -22.80 -26.53 25.87
N LYS A 99 -23.65 -27.50 25.53
CA LYS A 99 -25.12 -27.36 25.29
C LYS A 99 -25.57 -26.16 24.44
N PRO A 100 -25.07 -25.93 23.22
CA PRO A 100 -25.73 -24.96 22.35
C PRO A 100 -27.02 -25.57 21.77
N THR A 101 -28.08 -24.77 21.75
CA THR A 101 -29.38 -25.10 21.18
C THR A 101 -29.27 -25.24 19.66
N ASN A 102 -29.02 -26.48 19.20
CA ASN A 102 -29.35 -27.10 17.91
C ASN A 102 -28.27 -28.10 17.53
N HIS A 103 -28.69 -29.19 16.88
CA HIS A 103 -27.85 -30.24 16.35
C HIS A 103 -26.58 -29.68 15.71
N LEU A 104 -25.41 -30.14 16.16
CA LEU A 104 -24.18 -29.94 15.42
C LEU A 104 -24.35 -30.65 14.07
N LYS A 105 -24.75 -29.90 13.04
CA LYS A 105 -24.34 -30.25 11.69
C LYS A 105 -22.82 -30.18 11.71
N GLU A 106 -22.19 -31.28 11.33
CA GLU A 106 -20.77 -31.36 11.06
C GLU A 106 -20.33 -30.02 10.43
N SER A 107 -19.52 -29.21 11.11
CA SER A 107 -19.12 -27.91 10.57
C SER A 107 -17.90 -28.11 9.66
N PRO A 108 -17.97 -27.71 8.38
CA PRO A 108 -16.81 -27.77 7.49
C PRO A 108 -15.62 -26.96 8.05
N THR A 109 -15.88 -25.97 8.91
CA THR A 109 -14.85 -25.18 9.59
C THR A 109 -13.87 -26.05 10.39
N PHE A 110 -14.33 -27.12 11.04
CA PHE A 110 -13.46 -28.03 11.79
C PHE A 110 -12.55 -28.81 10.86
N MET A 111 -13.09 -29.25 9.71
CA MET A 111 -12.30 -29.92 8.68
C MET A 111 -11.20 -29.01 8.14
N VAL A 112 -11.50 -27.71 7.90
CA VAL A 112 -10.48 -26.72 7.53
C VAL A 112 -9.36 -26.70 8.57
N ALA A 113 -9.69 -26.60 9.86
CA ALA A 113 -8.70 -26.50 10.93
C ALA A 113 -7.84 -27.77 11.08
N LEU A 114 -8.48 -28.95 11.07
CA LEU A 114 -7.79 -30.24 11.18
C LEU A 114 -6.86 -30.47 9.98
N ALA A 115 -7.34 -30.19 8.77
CA ALA A 115 -6.56 -30.30 7.54
C ALA A 115 -5.44 -29.24 7.46
N GLN A 116 -5.63 -28.05 8.04
CA GLN A 116 -4.59 -27.03 8.18
C GLN A 116 -3.52 -27.44 9.18
N ARG A 117 -3.88 -28.10 10.29
CA ARG A 117 -2.91 -28.57 11.28
C ARG A 117 -2.15 -29.82 10.83
N GLY A 118 -2.64 -30.52 9.81
CA GLY A 118 -2.00 -31.71 9.26
C GLY A 118 -2.41 -33.00 9.94
N TYR A 119 -3.61 -33.07 10.54
CA TYR A 119 -4.15 -34.30 11.12
C TYR A 119 -4.66 -35.28 10.05
N GLU A 120 -3.75 -35.67 9.16
CA GLU A 120 -4.01 -36.44 7.93
C GLU A 120 -4.92 -37.64 8.14
N GLN A 121 -4.52 -38.56 9.03
CA GLN A 121 -5.26 -39.80 9.24
C GLN A 121 -6.68 -39.53 9.74
N LYS A 122 -6.86 -38.54 10.63
CA LYS A 122 -8.17 -38.19 11.20
C LYS A 122 -9.08 -37.55 10.15
N VAL A 123 -8.52 -36.69 9.29
CA VAL A 123 -9.23 -36.11 8.14
C VAL A 123 -9.71 -37.21 7.19
N LEU A 124 -8.82 -38.14 6.83
CA LEU A 124 -9.16 -39.22 5.89
C LEU A 124 -10.21 -40.18 6.46
N THR A 125 -10.04 -40.63 7.71
CA THR A 125 -11.01 -41.51 8.37
C THR A 125 -12.38 -40.85 8.46
N PHE A 126 -12.45 -39.55 8.74
CA PHE A 126 -13.72 -38.82 8.73
C PHE A 126 -14.35 -38.78 7.34
N LEU A 127 -13.57 -38.42 6.30
CA LEU A 127 -14.06 -38.36 4.92
C LEU A 127 -14.52 -39.73 4.38
N GLU A 128 -13.93 -40.83 4.85
CA GLU A 128 -14.33 -42.19 4.50
C GLU A 128 -15.67 -42.60 5.14
N ALA A 129 -15.93 -42.15 6.37
CA ALA A 129 -17.16 -42.45 7.09
C ALA A 129 -18.37 -41.62 6.62
N LEU A 130 -18.14 -40.49 5.92
CA LEU A 130 -19.21 -39.60 5.48
C LEU A 130 -20.09 -40.20 4.36
N PRO A 131 -21.41 -39.93 4.38
CA PRO A 131 -22.28 -40.23 3.25
C PRO A 131 -21.87 -39.41 2.01
N LYS A 132 -22.16 -39.95 0.82
CA LYS A 132 -21.77 -39.37 -0.47
C LYS A 132 -22.20 -37.90 -0.64
N GLU A 133 -23.37 -37.54 -0.11
CA GLU A 133 -23.97 -36.21 -0.21
C GLU A 133 -23.19 -35.13 0.57
N SER A 134 -22.71 -35.46 1.77
CA SER A 134 -21.91 -34.54 2.61
C SER A 134 -20.43 -34.53 2.25
N LYS A 135 -19.92 -35.61 1.65
CA LYS A 135 -18.48 -35.79 1.39
C LYS A 135 -17.86 -34.68 0.54
N GLN A 136 -18.63 -34.08 -0.38
CA GLN A 136 -18.15 -33.00 -1.25
C GLN A 136 -17.81 -31.72 -0.47
N GLU A 137 -18.71 -31.31 0.43
CA GLU A 137 -18.55 -30.09 1.24
C GLU A 137 -17.32 -30.21 2.14
N PHE A 138 -17.17 -31.37 2.79
CA PHE A 138 -16.03 -31.66 3.66
C PHE A 138 -14.72 -31.81 2.92
N MET A 139 -14.73 -32.39 1.72
CA MET A 139 -13.53 -32.47 0.88
C MET A 139 -13.06 -31.06 0.48
N ASN A 140 -13.97 -30.19 0.07
CA ASN A 140 -13.64 -28.79 -0.25
C ASN A 140 -13.07 -28.05 0.98
N ALA A 141 -13.63 -28.31 2.17
CA ALA A 141 -13.11 -27.77 3.42
C ALA A 141 -11.71 -28.31 3.76
N ALA A 142 -11.47 -29.61 3.56
CA ALA A 142 -10.16 -30.21 3.75
C ALA A 142 -9.12 -29.59 2.81
N LEU A 143 -9.45 -29.42 1.53
CA LEU A 143 -8.58 -28.76 0.55
C LEU A 143 -8.30 -27.30 0.92
N LYS A 144 -9.30 -26.55 1.41
CA LYS A 144 -9.08 -25.20 1.94
C LYS A 144 -8.11 -25.21 3.14
N GLY A 145 -8.26 -26.17 4.05
CA GLY A 145 -7.35 -26.35 5.19
C GLY A 145 -5.93 -26.66 4.74
N VAL A 146 -5.78 -27.58 3.79
CA VAL A 146 -4.49 -27.95 3.17
C VAL A 146 -3.78 -26.73 2.56
N THR A 147 -4.53 -25.82 1.90
CA THR A 147 -4.00 -24.56 1.38
C THR A 147 -3.42 -23.69 2.49
N LEU A 148 -4.20 -23.48 3.56
CA LEU A 148 -3.78 -22.66 4.70
C LEU A 148 -2.59 -23.26 5.46
N GLY A 149 -2.58 -24.59 5.62
CA GLY A 149 -1.58 -25.32 6.40
C GLY A 149 -0.35 -25.77 5.63
N ARG A 150 -0.38 -25.65 4.30
CA ARG A 150 0.66 -26.15 3.39
C ARG A 150 0.99 -27.65 3.59
N ASN A 151 0.00 -28.48 3.90
CA ASN A 151 0.18 -29.94 4.10
C ASN A 151 0.25 -30.72 2.76
N LYS A 152 1.48 -30.94 2.25
CA LYS A 152 1.71 -31.58 0.93
C LYS A 152 1.21 -33.02 0.88
N LYS A 153 1.46 -33.81 1.92
CA LYS A 153 1.10 -35.22 1.96
C LYS A 153 -0.43 -35.41 2.00
N LEU A 154 -1.15 -34.64 2.83
CA LEU A 154 -2.61 -34.61 2.77
C LEU A 154 -3.14 -34.25 1.37
N LEU A 155 -2.58 -33.22 0.73
CA LEU A 155 -2.98 -32.81 -0.63
C LEU A 155 -2.86 -33.97 -1.63
N GLN A 156 -1.74 -34.69 -1.61
CA GLN A 156 -1.49 -35.82 -2.51
C GLN A 156 -2.51 -36.95 -2.31
N VAL A 157 -2.84 -37.27 -1.05
CA VAL A 157 -3.84 -38.32 -0.75
C VAL A 157 -5.23 -37.90 -1.20
N LEU A 158 -5.67 -36.69 -0.86
CA LEU A 158 -6.97 -36.18 -1.28
C LEU A 158 -7.08 -36.12 -2.81
N ALA A 159 -6.01 -35.73 -3.50
CA ALA A 159 -5.99 -35.68 -4.95
C ALA A 159 -6.17 -37.05 -5.61
N ASN A 160 -5.51 -38.08 -5.11
CA ASN A 160 -5.66 -39.44 -5.64
C ASN A 160 -7.10 -39.96 -5.43
N GLN A 161 -7.69 -39.74 -4.24
CA GLN A 161 -9.08 -40.13 -3.99
C GLN A 161 -10.08 -39.46 -4.94
N CYS A 162 -9.82 -38.20 -5.31
CA CYS A 162 -10.68 -37.42 -6.19
C CYS A 162 -10.54 -37.81 -7.67
N ILE A 163 -9.35 -38.18 -8.14
CA ILE A 163 -9.13 -38.65 -9.52
C ILE A 163 -9.94 -39.92 -9.80
N ASP A 164 -10.02 -40.81 -8.81
CA ASP A 164 -10.74 -42.08 -8.93
C ASP A 164 -12.27 -41.92 -8.76
N SER A 165 -12.74 -40.80 -8.22
CA SER A 165 -14.15 -40.50 -8.03
C SER A 165 -14.67 -39.54 -9.12
N ILE A 166 -15.42 -40.07 -10.08
CA ILE A 166 -15.92 -39.38 -11.29
C ILE A 166 -16.75 -38.09 -11.03
N ASN A 167 -17.10 -37.78 -9.79
CA ASN A 167 -17.97 -36.64 -9.44
C ASN A 167 -17.26 -35.45 -8.75
N PHE A 168 -15.93 -35.46 -8.64
CA PHE A 168 -15.19 -34.41 -7.93
C PHE A 168 -14.66 -33.32 -8.87
N SER A 169 -14.68 -32.05 -8.43
CA SER A 169 -14.08 -30.91 -9.16
C SER A 169 -12.54 -30.99 -9.07
N PHE A 170 -11.96 -31.78 -9.98
CA PHE A 170 -10.51 -31.87 -10.22
C PHE A 170 -9.87 -30.47 -10.35
N SER A 171 -10.60 -29.51 -10.92
CA SER A 171 -10.30 -28.07 -10.95
C SER A 171 -9.92 -27.48 -9.57
N THR A 172 -10.60 -27.85 -8.48
CA THR A 172 -10.28 -27.31 -7.14
C THR A 172 -8.93 -27.79 -6.64
N ILE A 173 -8.59 -29.06 -6.85
CA ILE A 173 -7.28 -29.62 -6.45
C ILE A 173 -6.17 -28.97 -7.27
N LEU A 174 -6.36 -28.82 -8.59
CA LEU A 174 -5.39 -28.15 -9.45
C LEU A 174 -5.16 -26.71 -9.00
N ARG A 175 -6.22 -25.96 -8.67
CA ARG A 175 -6.08 -24.59 -8.15
C ARG A 175 -5.32 -24.56 -6.83
N VAL A 176 -5.55 -25.52 -5.93
CA VAL A 176 -4.81 -25.60 -4.65
C VAL A 176 -3.33 -25.93 -4.88
N ALA A 177 -3.02 -26.89 -5.76
CA ALA A 177 -1.64 -27.21 -6.14
C ALA A 177 -0.94 -26.01 -6.78
N ALA A 178 -1.65 -25.30 -7.66
CA ALA A 178 -1.22 -24.07 -8.29
C ALA A 178 -0.98 -22.93 -7.30
N TRP A 179 -1.89 -22.69 -6.35
CA TRP A 179 -1.69 -21.68 -5.30
C TRP A 179 -0.41 -21.91 -4.47
N ARG A 180 0.04 -23.16 -4.38
CA ARG A 180 1.29 -23.52 -3.71
C ARG A 180 2.53 -23.43 -4.58
N GLY A 181 2.38 -23.28 -5.90
CA GLY A 181 3.49 -23.32 -6.84
C GLY A 181 4.10 -24.72 -6.98
N ASP A 182 3.36 -25.79 -6.66
CA ASP A 182 3.87 -27.18 -6.78
C ASP A 182 3.75 -27.66 -8.24
N GLU A 183 4.60 -27.12 -9.11
CA GLU A 183 4.58 -27.37 -10.55
C GLU A 183 4.62 -28.85 -10.92
N ASP A 184 5.51 -29.61 -10.29
CA ASP A 184 5.66 -31.05 -10.56
C ASP A 184 4.37 -31.80 -10.23
N PHE A 185 3.73 -31.43 -9.12
CA PHE A 185 2.46 -32.01 -8.72
C PHE A 185 1.31 -31.61 -9.66
N ILE A 186 1.26 -30.35 -10.15
CA ILE A 186 0.29 -29.94 -11.18
C ILE A 186 0.46 -30.78 -12.45
N LEU A 187 1.69 -30.98 -12.91
CA LEU A 187 1.98 -31.80 -14.09
C LEU A 187 1.63 -33.27 -13.87
N GLU A 188 1.90 -33.81 -12.68
CA GLU A 188 1.49 -35.17 -12.28
C GLU A 188 -0.03 -35.34 -12.35
N LEU A 189 -0.78 -34.39 -11.77
CA LEU A 189 -2.25 -34.39 -11.78
C LEU A 189 -2.81 -34.33 -13.20
N LEU A 190 -2.27 -33.45 -14.04
CA LEU A 190 -2.70 -33.33 -15.45
C LEU A 190 -2.45 -34.63 -16.24
N LYS A 191 -1.29 -35.28 -16.04
CA LYS A 191 -0.99 -36.58 -16.65
C LYS A 191 -2.02 -37.63 -16.22
N LYS A 192 -2.24 -37.78 -14.92
CA LYS A 192 -3.22 -38.74 -14.38
C LYS A 192 -4.63 -38.49 -14.93
N HIS A 193 -5.08 -37.23 -14.97
CA HIS A 193 -6.39 -36.87 -15.51
C HIS A 193 -6.54 -37.16 -17.00
N SER A 194 -5.46 -37.00 -17.80
CA SER A 194 -5.50 -37.31 -19.24
C SER A 194 -5.81 -38.78 -19.54
N HIS A 195 -5.44 -39.69 -18.63
CA HIS A 195 -5.68 -41.13 -18.75
C HIS A 195 -7.08 -41.58 -18.32
N VAL A 196 -7.85 -40.73 -17.62
CA VAL A 196 -9.13 -41.09 -16.98
C VAL A 196 -10.36 -40.68 -17.82
N LYS A 197 -10.19 -40.02 -18.98
CA LYS A 197 -11.32 -39.37 -19.68
C LYS A 197 -12.33 -40.34 -20.32
N ALA A 198 -13.57 -40.31 -19.80
CA ALA A 198 -14.80 -40.50 -20.56
C ALA A 198 -16.03 -39.68 -20.07
N SER A 199 -15.96 -38.89 -18.98
CA SER A 199 -17.19 -38.35 -18.36
C SER A 199 -17.16 -36.89 -17.84
N ASN A 200 -16.02 -36.19 -17.82
CA ASN A 200 -15.95 -34.83 -17.25
C ASN A 200 -16.25 -33.73 -18.29
N ARG A 201 -17.16 -32.81 -17.91
CA ARG A 201 -17.61 -31.64 -18.69
C ARG A 201 -16.60 -30.48 -18.75
N GLU A 202 -15.50 -30.52 -18.00
CA GLU A 202 -14.52 -29.42 -17.95
C GLU A 202 -13.57 -29.46 -19.17
N SER A 203 -13.47 -28.33 -19.87
CA SER A 203 -12.55 -28.21 -21.01
C SER A 203 -11.11 -28.12 -20.51
N ILE A 204 -10.14 -28.53 -21.35
CA ILE A 204 -8.71 -28.39 -21.02
C ILE A 204 -8.36 -26.93 -20.74
N LEU A 205 -8.98 -26.00 -21.47
CA LEU A 205 -8.80 -24.58 -21.30
C LEU A 205 -9.23 -24.08 -19.91
N ASP A 206 -10.36 -24.56 -19.39
CA ASP A 206 -10.84 -24.16 -18.07
C ASP A 206 -9.88 -24.62 -16.97
N LEU A 207 -9.34 -25.84 -17.09
CA LEU A 207 -8.32 -26.34 -16.17
C LEU A 207 -7.04 -25.50 -16.23
N GLN A 208 -6.62 -25.08 -17.42
CA GLN A 208 -5.47 -24.19 -17.60
C GLN A 208 -5.70 -22.83 -16.96
N LYS A 209 -6.91 -22.26 -17.09
CA LYS A 209 -7.30 -21.00 -16.42
C LYS A 209 -7.26 -21.12 -14.89
N GLU A 210 -7.76 -22.23 -14.34
CA GLU A 210 -7.70 -22.51 -12.89
C GLU A 210 -6.25 -22.63 -12.37
N ILE A 211 -5.36 -23.28 -13.14
CA ILE A 211 -3.93 -23.36 -12.80
C ILE A 211 -3.31 -21.96 -12.82
N MET A 212 -3.56 -21.18 -13.86
CA MET A 212 -3.01 -19.81 -13.99
C MET A 212 -3.51 -18.90 -12.87
N GLY A 213 -4.81 -18.95 -12.55
CA GLY A 213 -5.40 -18.20 -11.43
C GLY A 213 -4.88 -18.63 -10.06
N GLY A 214 -4.70 -19.94 -9.86
CA GLY A 214 -4.06 -20.48 -8.66
C GLY A 214 -2.63 -19.98 -8.48
N LEU A 215 -1.78 -20.12 -9.51
CA LEU A 215 -0.39 -19.66 -9.44
C LEU A 215 -0.31 -18.15 -9.18
N ALA A 216 -1.18 -17.37 -9.83
CA ALA A 216 -1.24 -15.93 -9.67
C ALA A 216 -1.68 -15.50 -8.27
N SER A 217 -2.71 -16.14 -7.71
CA SER A 217 -3.14 -15.89 -6.33
C SER A 217 -2.11 -16.32 -5.27
N GLY A 218 -1.24 -17.29 -5.63
CA GLY A 218 -0.07 -17.69 -4.84
C GLY A 218 1.20 -16.85 -5.08
N ASN A 219 1.16 -15.88 -5.99
CA ASN A 219 2.30 -15.04 -6.42
C ASN A 219 3.49 -15.82 -7.03
N HIS A 220 3.22 -16.88 -7.80
CA HIS A 220 4.24 -17.75 -8.40
C HIS A 220 4.64 -17.33 -9.82
N SER A 221 5.28 -16.16 -9.95
CA SER A 221 5.61 -15.56 -11.26
C SER A 221 6.47 -16.47 -12.16
N ASN A 222 7.43 -17.20 -11.58
CA ASN A 222 8.34 -18.07 -12.33
C ASN A 222 7.60 -19.26 -12.93
N SER A 223 6.68 -19.84 -12.17
CA SER A 223 5.84 -20.96 -12.60
C SER A 223 4.88 -20.54 -13.71
N ILE A 224 4.28 -19.34 -13.59
CA ILE A 224 3.44 -18.77 -14.65
C ILE A 224 4.24 -18.63 -15.95
N ASN A 225 5.43 -18.01 -15.88
CA ASN A 225 6.29 -17.82 -17.05
C ASN A 225 6.67 -19.16 -17.67
N LYS A 226 7.04 -20.15 -16.85
CA LYS A 226 7.38 -21.49 -17.32
C LYS A 226 6.21 -22.18 -18.02
N LEU A 227 4.99 -22.08 -17.49
CA LEU A 227 3.79 -22.63 -18.13
C LEU A 227 3.48 -21.95 -19.47
N ILE A 228 3.66 -20.63 -19.55
CA ILE A 228 3.50 -19.90 -20.81
C ILE A 228 4.54 -20.35 -21.84
N THR A 229 5.83 -20.40 -21.47
CA THR A 229 6.92 -20.63 -22.42
C THR A 229 7.14 -22.10 -22.77
N MET A 230 7.06 -23.01 -21.79
CA MET A 230 7.37 -24.44 -21.99
C MET A 230 6.14 -25.25 -22.39
N HIS A 231 4.95 -24.87 -21.91
CA HIS A 231 3.73 -25.65 -22.11
C HIS A 231 2.74 -24.99 -23.07
N GLN A 232 3.10 -23.84 -23.66
CA GLN A 232 2.34 -23.13 -24.69
C GLN A 232 0.86 -22.93 -24.33
N TYR A 233 0.61 -22.53 -23.07
CA TYR A 233 -0.76 -22.26 -22.64
C TYR A 233 -1.38 -21.15 -23.52
N PRO A 234 -2.67 -21.26 -23.90
CA PRO A 234 -3.33 -20.26 -24.73
C PRO A 234 -3.25 -18.87 -24.11
N HIS A 235 -3.10 -17.84 -24.94
CA HIS A 235 -2.95 -16.45 -24.51
C HIS A 235 -4.08 -16.00 -23.56
N GLU A 236 -5.31 -16.46 -23.80
CA GLU A 236 -6.48 -16.17 -22.97
C GLU A 236 -6.40 -16.68 -21.51
N THR A 237 -5.53 -17.66 -21.22
CA THR A 237 -5.31 -18.15 -19.85
C THR A 237 -4.48 -17.18 -19.00
N ILE A 238 -3.68 -16.33 -19.65
CA ILE A 238 -2.89 -15.28 -19.00
C ILE A 238 -3.83 -14.21 -18.42
N GLY A 239 -4.94 -13.92 -19.11
CA GLY A 239 -5.98 -13.01 -18.60
C GLY A 239 -6.50 -13.43 -17.23
N SER A 240 -6.69 -14.74 -16.98
CA SER A 240 -7.07 -15.25 -15.66
C SER A 240 -5.94 -15.07 -14.63
N ALA A 241 -4.67 -15.26 -14.98
CA ALA A 241 -3.59 -14.93 -14.04
C ALA A 241 -3.59 -13.44 -13.66
N VAL A 242 -3.85 -12.54 -14.61
CA VAL A 242 -3.95 -11.09 -14.34
C VAL A 242 -5.09 -10.78 -13.35
N GLU A 243 -6.29 -11.30 -13.59
CA GLU A 243 -7.46 -11.09 -12.71
C GLU A 243 -7.18 -11.54 -11.27
N TRP A 244 -6.62 -12.75 -11.12
CA TRP A 244 -6.41 -13.36 -9.81
C TRP A 244 -5.23 -12.71 -9.07
N ALA A 245 -4.14 -12.36 -9.76
CA ALA A 245 -3.05 -11.59 -9.13
C ALA A 245 -3.58 -10.26 -8.58
N ALA A 246 -4.42 -9.55 -9.34
CA ALA A 246 -5.00 -8.27 -8.93
C ALA A 246 -5.98 -8.42 -7.76
N THR A 247 -6.87 -9.43 -7.81
CA THR A 247 -7.83 -9.75 -6.73
C THR A 247 -7.13 -10.04 -5.40
N TYR A 248 -5.96 -10.70 -5.45
CA TYR A 248 -5.15 -11.04 -4.28
C TYR A 248 -4.07 -9.98 -3.95
N LYS A 249 -4.14 -8.80 -4.59
CA LYS A 249 -3.27 -7.64 -4.35
C LYS A 249 -1.78 -7.90 -4.61
N HIS A 250 -1.46 -8.85 -5.49
CA HIS A 250 -0.11 -9.08 -6.02
C HIS A 250 0.16 -8.12 -7.18
N TYR A 251 0.20 -6.81 -6.88
CA TYR A 251 0.17 -5.75 -7.89
C TYR A 251 1.32 -5.82 -8.90
N ASP A 252 2.55 -6.07 -8.45
CA ASP A 252 3.71 -6.18 -9.34
C ASP A 252 3.53 -7.31 -10.37
N LEU A 253 3.01 -8.46 -9.93
CA LEU A 253 2.74 -9.59 -10.82
C LEU A 253 1.59 -9.27 -11.78
N ALA A 254 0.50 -8.70 -11.28
CA ALA A 254 -0.66 -8.34 -12.08
C ALA A 254 -0.29 -7.34 -13.20
N ILE A 255 0.45 -6.28 -12.84
CA ILE A 255 0.91 -5.25 -13.77
C ILE A 255 1.90 -5.85 -14.77
N LYS A 256 2.88 -6.63 -14.32
CA LYS A 256 3.86 -7.28 -15.21
C LYS A 256 3.15 -8.11 -16.28
N LEU A 257 2.24 -9.00 -15.88
CA LEU A 257 1.50 -9.85 -16.82
C LEU A 257 0.59 -9.02 -17.73
N ALA A 258 -0.05 -7.98 -17.20
CA ALA A 258 -0.92 -7.11 -17.99
C ALA A 258 -0.15 -6.34 -19.07
N VAL A 259 1.04 -5.83 -18.75
CA VAL A 259 1.87 -5.05 -19.68
C VAL A 259 2.54 -5.95 -20.71
N GLU A 260 3.20 -7.03 -20.27
CA GLU A 260 3.91 -7.95 -21.16
C GLU A 260 2.99 -8.63 -22.17
N TYR A 261 1.74 -8.91 -21.78
CA TYR A 261 0.79 -9.68 -22.59
C TYR A 261 -0.43 -8.87 -23.04
N SER A 262 -0.40 -7.54 -22.97
CA SER A 262 -1.48 -6.66 -23.48
C SER A 262 -2.86 -6.88 -22.82
N PHE A 263 -2.89 -7.22 -21.53
CA PHE A 263 -4.09 -7.40 -20.72
C PHE A 263 -4.41 -6.20 -19.81
N GLN A 264 -3.89 -4.99 -20.10
CA GLN A 264 -4.14 -3.80 -19.26
C GLN A 264 -5.65 -3.51 -19.10
N LYS A 265 -6.45 -3.60 -20.17
CA LYS A 265 -7.91 -3.41 -20.07
C LYS A 265 -8.53 -4.38 -19.04
N LYS A 266 -8.12 -5.65 -19.09
CA LYS A 266 -8.61 -6.70 -18.20
C LYS A 266 -8.24 -6.42 -16.74
N LEU A 267 -7.01 -5.95 -16.50
CA LEU A 267 -6.57 -5.51 -15.18
C LEU A 267 -7.44 -4.36 -14.65
N LEU A 268 -7.72 -3.36 -15.50
CA LEU A 268 -8.54 -2.20 -15.14
C LEU A 268 -9.99 -2.58 -14.86
N ASP A 269 -10.59 -3.46 -15.65
CA ASP A 269 -11.97 -3.95 -15.42
C ASP A 269 -12.07 -4.69 -14.06
N THR A 270 -11.03 -5.45 -13.69
CA THR A 270 -10.99 -6.24 -12.45
C THR A 270 -10.87 -5.36 -11.20
N CYS A 271 -10.06 -4.30 -11.27
CA CYS A 271 -9.63 -3.53 -10.10
C CYS A 271 -9.90 -2.03 -10.27
N HIS A 272 -11.07 -1.68 -10.79
CA HIS A 272 -11.45 -0.30 -11.10
C HIS A 272 -11.46 0.66 -9.90
N TRP A 273 -11.60 0.15 -8.66
CA TRP A 273 -11.53 0.94 -7.42
C TRP A 273 -10.20 0.81 -6.65
N ASP A 274 -9.21 0.09 -7.18
CA ASP A 274 -7.93 -0.09 -6.50
C ASP A 274 -6.95 1.00 -6.94
N PHE A 275 -7.05 2.18 -6.31
CA PHE A 275 -6.26 3.36 -6.68
C PHE A 275 -4.75 3.12 -6.59
N LYS A 276 -4.30 2.33 -5.61
CA LYS A 276 -2.88 1.95 -5.48
C LYS A 276 -2.40 1.16 -6.70
N LEU A 277 -3.21 0.22 -7.20
CA LEU A 277 -2.89 -0.49 -8.43
C LEU A 277 -2.85 0.45 -9.64
N LEU A 278 -3.81 1.37 -9.76
CA LEU A 278 -3.88 2.34 -10.87
C LEU A 278 -2.67 3.27 -10.90
N GLU A 279 -2.20 3.72 -9.73
CA GLU A 279 -0.97 4.50 -9.58
C GLU A 279 0.26 3.71 -10.01
N LEU A 280 0.41 2.47 -9.51
CA LEU A 280 1.52 1.60 -9.87
C LEU A 280 1.53 1.26 -11.37
N LEU A 281 0.36 1.08 -11.98
CA LEU A 281 0.25 0.83 -13.41
C LEU A 281 0.79 2.01 -14.22
N LEU A 282 0.45 3.25 -13.87
CA LEU A 282 0.99 4.44 -14.55
C LEU A 282 2.52 4.53 -14.44
N ILE A 283 3.06 4.21 -13.25
CA ILE A 283 4.51 4.25 -13.02
C ILE A 283 5.23 3.19 -13.87
N LYS A 284 4.65 2.00 -14.01
CA LYS A 284 5.26 0.84 -14.68
C LYS A 284 4.98 0.80 -16.19
N ASP A 285 3.90 1.43 -16.67
CA ASP A 285 3.50 1.49 -18.08
C ASP A 285 3.21 2.94 -18.52
N PRO A 286 4.26 3.77 -18.74
CA PRO A 286 4.08 5.16 -19.17
C PRO A 286 3.46 5.29 -20.58
N ASN A 287 3.49 4.21 -21.36
CA ASN A 287 2.96 4.16 -22.73
C ASN A 287 1.56 3.55 -22.82
N ILE A 288 0.86 3.44 -21.69
CA ILE A 288 -0.52 2.98 -21.64
C ILE A 288 -1.40 3.70 -22.67
N SER A 289 -2.23 2.93 -23.37
CA SER A 289 -3.05 3.45 -24.47
C SER A 289 -4.12 4.42 -23.97
N ASP A 290 -4.50 5.40 -24.80
CA ASP A 290 -5.52 6.38 -24.45
C ASP A 290 -6.88 5.73 -24.13
N LYS A 291 -7.24 4.61 -24.79
CA LYS A 291 -8.46 3.84 -24.47
C LYS A 291 -8.44 3.26 -23.06
N ASN A 292 -7.28 2.82 -22.58
CA ASN A 292 -7.15 2.32 -21.22
C ASN A 292 -7.12 3.49 -20.23
N LEU A 293 -6.45 4.59 -20.57
CA LEU A 293 -6.46 5.80 -19.76
C LEU A 293 -7.87 6.38 -19.60
N GLU A 294 -8.73 6.30 -20.61
CA GLU A 294 -10.15 6.66 -20.50
C GLU A 294 -10.87 5.87 -19.41
N ILE A 295 -10.63 4.55 -19.31
CA ILE A 295 -11.18 3.70 -18.24
C ILE A 295 -10.66 4.18 -16.88
N VAL A 296 -9.35 4.44 -16.77
CA VAL A 296 -8.76 4.89 -15.50
C VAL A 296 -9.32 6.24 -15.06
N VAL A 297 -9.37 7.22 -15.97
CA VAL A 297 -9.90 8.56 -15.70
C VAL A 297 -11.37 8.49 -15.30
N HIS A 298 -12.18 7.69 -16.01
CA HIS A 298 -13.59 7.51 -15.67
C HIS A 298 -13.76 6.97 -14.25
N ASN A 299 -13.05 5.90 -13.90
CA ASN A 299 -13.15 5.29 -12.57
C ASN A 299 -12.62 6.20 -11.47
N ALA A 300 -11.47 6.84 -11.71
CA ALA A 300 -10.85 7.74 -10.76
C ALA A 300 -11.72 8.98 -10.50
N ALA A 301 -12.33 9.56 -11.54
CA ALA A 301 -13.15 10.77 -11.43
C ALA A 301 -14.42 10.57 -10.59
N ILE A 302 -14.90 9.34 -10.38
CA ILE A 302 -16.03 9.08 -9.47
C ILE A 302 -15.67 9.48 -8.03
N ASP A 303 -14.40 9.34 -7.67
CA ASP A 303 -13.85 9.84 -6.41
C ASP A 303 -12.88 10.99 -6.70
N GLY A 304 -13.41 12.22 -6.65
CA GLY A 304 -12.65 13.41 -7.01
C GLY A 304 -11.35 13.62 -6.23
N GLU A 305 -11.25 13.12 -5.00
CA GLU A 305 -10.00 13.17 -4.22
C GLU A 305 -8.96 12.19 -4.78
N HIS A 306 -9.37 10.94 -5.01
CA HIS A 306 -8.49 9.93 -5.60
C HIS A 306 -8.10 10.28 -7.04
N PHE A 307 -8.97 10.91 -7.82
CA PHE A 307 -8.63 11.44 -9.14
C PHE A 307 -7.45 12.42 -9.08
N ILE A 308 -7.48 13.37 -8.13
CA ILE A 308 -6.43 14.36 -7.98
C ILE A 308 -5.12 13.70 -7.52
N ARG A 309 -5.18 12.78 -6.55
CA ARG A 309 -4.01 12.03 -6.06
C ARG A 309 -3.39 11.17 -7.16
N TRP A 310 -4.22 10.44 -7.90
CA TRP A 310 -3.79 9.61 -9.01
C TRP A 310 -3.11 10.44 -10.11
N LEU A 311 -3.68 11.58 -10.50
CA LEU A 311 -3.04 12.51 -11.45
C LEU A 311 -1.70 13.04 -10.93
N ALA A 312 -1.58 13.24 -9.62
CA ALA A 312 -0.34 13.70 -9.01
C ALA A 312 0.80 12.68 -9.15
N HIS A 313 0.51 11.39 -9.33
CA HIS A 313 1.50 10.35 -9.59
C HIS A 313 2.02 10.31 -11.03
N ALA A 314 1.48 11.12 -11.94
CA ALA A 314 2.07 11.28 -13.27
C ALA A 314 3.54 11.71 -13.12
N SER A 315 4.45 10.86 -13.61
CA SER A 315 5.91 11.01 -13.48
C SER A 315 6.46 12.12 -14.36
N ASP A 316 5.76 12.45 -15.46
CA ASP A 316 6.18 13.46 -16.41
C ASP A 316 5.04 14.37 -16.88
N GLN A 317 5.41 15.52 -17.45
CA GLN A 317 4.48 16.53 -17.97
C GLN A 317 3.61 16.01 -19.11
N LEU A 318 4.16 15.18 -19.98
CA LEU A 318 3.48 14.71 -21.18
C LEU A 318 2.33 13.77 -20.80
N LEU A 319 2.57 12.84 -19.88
CA LEU A 319 1.54 11.96 -19.33
C LEU A 319 0.45 12.76 -18.63
N PHE A 320 0.81 13.75 -17.81
CA PHE A 320 -0.18 14.60 -17.15
C PHE A 320 -1.07 15.35 -18.15
N GLU A 321 -0.49 15.95 -19.20
CA GLU A 321 -1.26 16.64 -20.24
C GLU A 321 -2.14 15.68 -21.05
N ARG A 322 -1.67 14.45 -21.32
CA ARG A 322 -2.49 13.40 -21.95
C ARG A 322 -3.70 13.06 -21.07
N LEU A 323 -3.48 12.86 -19.78
CA LEU A 323 -4.55 12.57 -18.82
C LEU A 323 -5.56 13.71 -18.69
N LEU A 324 -5.10 14.97 -18.67
CA LEU A 324 -5.98 16.13 -18.66
C LEU A 324 -6.86 16.22 -19.91
N LYS A 325 -6.29 15.98 -21.10
CA LYS A 325 -7.07 15.97 -22.35
C LYS A 325 -8.16 14.90 -22.33
N ILE A 326 -7.85 13.73 -21.77
CA ILE A 326 -8.81 12.64 -21.61
C ILE A 326 -9.90 13.03 -20.59
N ALA A 327 -9.53 13.61 -19.46
CA ALA A 327 -10.49 14.09 -18.45
C ALA A 327 -11.45 15.15 -19.02
N GLN A 328 -10.95 16.07 -19.84
CA GLN A 328 -11.76 17.06 -20.54
C GLN A 328 -12.70 16.42 -21.56
N LYS A 329 -12.23 15.41 -22.31
CA LYS A 329 -13.05 14.64 -23.26
C LYS A 329 -14.19 13.88 -22.56
N LEU A 330 -13.96 13.44 -21.31
CA LEU A 330 -14.93 12.70 -20.51
C LEU A 330 -15.80 13.61 -19.63
N ASP A 331 -15.79 14.93 -19.87
CA ASP A 331 -16.58 15.92 -19.12
C ASP A 331 -16.38 15.86 -17.60
N VAL A 332 -15.16 15.53 -17.14
CA VAL A 332 -14.80 15.59 -15.72
C VAL A 332 -14.91 17.02 -15.23
N ASP A 333 -15.46 17.21 -14.02
CA ASP A 333 -15.69 18.53 -13.42
C ASP A 333 -14.44 19.42 -13.47
N ASN A 334 -14.61 20.63 -14.03
CA ASN A 334 -13.57 21.65 -14.12
C ASN A 334 -12.96 22.00 -12.75
N TYR A 335 -13.73 21.88 -11.67
CA TYR A 335 -13.22 22.03 -10.30
C TYR A 335 -12.10 21.02 -10.01
N LEU A 336 -12.30 19.74 -10.34
CA LEU A 336 -11.31 18.68 -10.12
C LEU A 336 -10.07 18.89 -11.02
N ILE A 337 -10.30 19.28 -12.27
CA ILE A 337 -9.22 19.61 -13.22
C ILE A 337 -8.33 20.74 -12.69
N ASN A 338 -8.94 21.82 -12.16
CA ASN A 338 -8.20 22.96 -11.60
C ASN A 338 -7.41 22.57 -10.35
N ARG A 339 -7.97 21.72 -9.49
CA ARG A 339 -7.25 21.17 -8.33
C ARG A 339 -6.06 20.30 -8.78
N ALA A 340 -6.23 19.44 -9.77
CA ALA A 340 -5.12 18.63 -10.29
C ALA A 340 -4.00 19.49 -10.91
N ARG A 341 -4.35 20.55 -11.66
CA ARG A 341 -3.38 21.53 -12.18
C ARG A 341 -2.59 22.20 -11.06
N THR A 342 -3.26 22.49 -9.94
CA THR A 342 -2.62 23.06 -8.76
C THR A 342 -1.59 22.10 -8.17
N VAL A 343 -1.92 20.82 -8.02
CA VAL A 343 -0.96 19.81 -7.55
C VAL A 343 0.26 19.73 -8.47
N LEU A 344 0.05 19.71 -9.79
CA LEU A 344 1.16 19.69 -10.74
C LEU A 344 2.05 20.94 -10.63
N LYS A 345 1.43 22.12 -10.53
CA LYS A 345 2.14 23.39 -10.31
C LYS A 345 3.01 23.28 -9.06
N LEU A 346 2.44 22.81 -7.95
CA LEU A 346 3.12 22.66 -6.68
C LEU A 346 4.33 21.71 -6.76
N LYS A 347 4.15 20.54 -7.39
CA LYS A 347 5.26 19.59 -7.61
C LYS A 347 6.40 20.19 -8.43
N ARG A 348 6.09 21.01 -9.44
CA ARG A 348 7.11 21.58 -10.33
C ARG A 348 7.81 22.81 -9.76
N GLU A 349 7.04 23.76 -9.25
CA GLU A 349 7.58 25.03 -8.77
C GLU A 349 8.33 24.85 -7.44
N TYR A 350 7.89 23.92 -6.60
CA TYR A 350 8.45 23.72 -5.27
C TYR A 350 9.12 22.36 -5.10
N GLY A 351 9.15 21.52 -6.13
CA GLY A 351 9.79 20.21 -6.07
C GLY A 351 9.11 19.21 -5.12
N LEU A 352 7.84 19.45 -4.76
CA LEU A 352 7.14 18.67 -3.75
C LEU A 352 6.84 17.24 -4.19
N GLU A 353 6.85 16.32 -3.23
CA GLU A 353 6.27 14.98 -3.39
C GLU A 353 4.75 15.04 -3.51
N VAL A 354 4.15 13.94 -3.98
CA VAL A 354 2.69 13.86 -4.23
C VAL A 354 1.87 14.21 -2.98
N GLU A 355 2.20 13.60 -1.84
CA GLU A 355 1.47 13.81 -0.59
C GLU A 355 1.60 15.25 -0.07
N GLN A 356 2.79 15.85 -0.21
CA GLN A 356 3.04 17.25 0.17
C GLN A 356 2.24 18.21 -0.72
N ALA A 357 2.27 18.01 -2.04
CA ALA A 357 1.53 18.83 -2.98
C ALA A 357 0.01 18.68 -2.81
N PHE A 358 -0.45 17.47 -2.48
CA PHE A 358 -1.86 17.22 -2.18
C PHE A 358 -2.32 17.90 -0.88
N PHE A 359 -1.49 17.85 0.18
CA PHE A 359 -1.71 18.60 1.42
C PHE A 359 -1.89 20.11 1.15
N PHE A 360 -0.97 20.72 0.39
CA PHE A 360 -1.07 22.12 0.00
C PHE A 360 -2.34 22.43 -0.79
N GLN A 361 -2.70 21.55 -1.72
CA GLN A 361 -3.88 21.73 -2.54
C GLN A 361 -5.14 21.71 -1.67
N LEU A 362 -5.28 20.76 -0.74
CA LEU A 362 -6.42 20.73 0.18
C LEU A 362 -6.55 22.01 1.01
N GLN A 363 -5.41 22.61 1.35
CA GLN A 363 -5.32 23.79 2.20
C GLN A 363 -5.03 25.06 1.39
N TYR A 364 -5.37 25.05 0.09
CA TYR A 364 -4.97 26.08 -0.87
C TYR A 364 -5.29 27.49 -0.39
N SER A 365 -6.52 27.71 0.11
CA SER A 365 -6.96 29.03 0.57
C SER A 365 -6.18 29.56 1.78
N GLN A 366 -5.59 28.68 2.59
CA GLN A 366 -4.87 29.04 3.81
C GLN A 366 -3.37 29.17 3.55
N LEU A 367 -2.79 28.22 2.80
CA LEU A 367 -1.34 28.14 2.61
C LEU A 367 -0.88 28.92 1.38
N MET A 368 -1.56 28.81 0.23
CA MET A 368 -1.02 29.37 -1.02
C MET A 368 -0.84 30.89 -1.03
N PRO A 369 -1.70 31.72 -0.41
CA PRO A 369 -1.42 33.16 -0.31
C PRO A 369 -0.10 33.47 0.40
N ILE A 370 0.28 32.69 1.42
CA ILE A 370 1.54 32.83 2.16
C ILE A 370 2.70 32.38 1.28
N PHE A 371 2.51 31.29 0.53
CA PHE A 371 3.55 30.72 -0.33
C PHE A 371 3.75 31.47 -1.66
N GLU A 372 2.74 32.13 -2.20
CA GLU A 372 2.86 32.98 -3.39
C GLU A 372 3.28 34.42 -3.06
N SER A 373 3.22 34.81 -1.78
CA SER A 373 3.73 36.09 -1.30
C SER A 373 5.23 36.23 -1.59
N LYS A 374 5.61 37.40 -2.09
CA LYS A 374 7.01 37.82 -2.31
C LYS A 374 7.70 38.27 -1.02
N VAL A 375 6.92 38.51 0.04
CA VAL A 375 7.39 39.12 1.29
C VAL A 375 7.43 38.11 2.45
N SER A 376 6.76 36.96 2.30
CA SER A 376 6.65 36.00 3.38
C SER A 376 7.96 35.28 3.68
N THR A 377 8.28 35.19 4.97
CA THR A 377 9.48 34.49 5.47
C THR A 377 9.23 32.99 5.56
N LEU A 378 10.31 32.21 5.62
CA LEU A 378 10.23 30.77 5.85
C LEU A 378 9.60 30.47 7.21
N GLU A 379 9.83 31.31 8.22
CA GLU A 379 9.20 31.16 9.54
C GLU A 379 7.68 31.27 9.46
N GLU A 380 7.16 32.28 8.77
CA GLU A 380 5.72 32.44 8.57
C GLU A 380 5.12 31.26 7.81
N MET A 381 5.84 30.76 6.80
CA MET A 381 5.45 29.56 6.04
C MET A 381 5.44 28.31 6.93
N LEU A 382 6.47 28.12 7.76
CA LEU A 382 6.61 27.00 8.70
C LEU A 382 5.51 27.01 9.75
N VAL A 383 5.28 28.15 10.39
CA VAL A 383 4.22 28.31 11.40
C VAL A 383 2.86 28.03 10.79
N ALA A 384 2.59 28.50 9.57
CA ALA A 384 1.34 28.22 8.87
C ALA A 384 1.19 26.73 8.55
N VAL A 385 2.23 26.09 8.02
CA VAL A 385 2.25 24.64 7.73
C VAL A 385 2.04 23.83 9.00
N GLU A 386 2.79 24.12 10.06
CA GLU A 386 2.68 23.41 11.34
C GLU A 386 1.30 23.58 11.96
N MET A 387 0.76 24.80 11.94
CA MET A 387 -0.56 25.09 12.50
C MET A 387 -1.64 24.28 11.75
N VAL A 388 -1.61 24.29 10.42
CA VAL A 388 -2.56 23.56 9.58
C VAL A 388 -2.37 22.04 9.72
N ASN A 389 -1.13 21.56 9.82
CA ASN A 389 -0.85 20.13 9.97
C ASN A 389 -1.20 19.62 11.37
N LYS A 390 -1.00 20.41 12.44
CA LYS A 390 -1.45 20.07 13.81
C LYS A 390 -2.97 19.89 13.88
N LEU A 391 -3.74 20.62 13.07
CA LEU A 391 -5.18 20.52 13.03
C LEU A 391 -5.69 19.26 12.30
N ASN A 392 -4.98 18.83 11.26
CA ASN A 392 -5.46 17.79 10.34
C ASN A 392 -4.66 16.48 10.34
N ALA A 393 -3.48 16.46 10.98
CA ALA A 393 -2.56 15.34 11.13
C ALA A 393 -2.28 14.57 9.82
N GLN A 394 -2.05 15.28 8.72
CA GLN A 394 -1.91 14.69 7.37
C GLN A 394 -0.46 14.35 7.00
N LEU A 395 0.51 15.08 7.52
CA LEU A 395 1.94 14.84 7.31
C LEU A 395 2.62 14.53 8.64
N ASN A 396 3.62 13.64 8.62
CA ASN A 396 4.52 13.44 9.75
C ASN A 396 5.62 14.52 9.77
N GLN A 397 6.40 14.61 10.86
CA GLN A 397 7.44 15.64 10.99
C GLN A 397 8.52 15.53 9.90
N GLU A 398 8.95 14.31 9.56
CA GLU A 398 9.95 14.08 8.51
C GLU A 398 9.47 14.60 7.13
N GLN A 399 8.20 14.42 6.81
CA GLN A 399 7.58 14.93 5.59
C GLN A 399 7.46 16.45 5.60
N VAL A 400 7.22 17.06 6.76
CA VAL A 400 7.22 18.52 6.91
C VAL A 400 8.64 19.07 6.72
N ASP A 401 9.64 18.46 7.34
CA ASP A 401 11.05 18.89 7.22
C ASP A 401 11.54 18.76 5.76
N ASP A 402 11.26 17.64 5.09
CA ASP A 402 11.58 17.44 3.66
C ASP A 402 10.85 18.44 2.75
N MET A 403 9.60 18.77 3.07
CA MET A 403 8.83 19.77 2.34
C MET A 403 9.51 21.14 2.41
N VAL A 404 9.98 21.52 3.60
CA VAL A 404 10.67 22.78 3.88
C VAL A 404 11.99 22.87 3.13
N GLU A 405 12.80 21.81 3.19
CA GLU A 405 14.04 21.66 2.42
C GLU A 405 13.78 21.92 0.92
N ARG A 406 12.74 21.30 0.35
CA ARG A 406 12.35 21.45 -1.05
C ARG A 406 11.89 22.86 -1.38
N ILE A 407 11.09 23.50 -0.53
CA ILE A 407 10.67 24.90 -0.72
C ILE A 407 11.89 25.83 -0.78
N VAL A 408 12.86 25.65 0.11
CA VAL A 408 14.06 26.49 0.15
C VAL A 408 14.89 26.31 -1.11
N GLN A 409 15.09 25.06 -1.52
CA GLN A 409 15.86 24.72 -2.72
C GLN A 409 15.21 25.16 -4.03
N ASN A 410 13.88 25.11 -4.12
CA ASN A 410 13.17 25.34 -5.38
C ASN A 410 12.55 26.75 -5.49
N LYS A 411 12.34 27.46 -4.38
CA LYS A 411 11.82 28.85 -4.37
C LYS A 411 12.89 29.89 -4.09
N PHE A 412 13.50 29.84 -2.90
CA PHE A 412 14.34 30.93 -2.41
C PHE A 412 15.73 30.94 -3.06
N ARG A 413 16.36 29.78 -3.23
CA ARG A 413 17.68 29.66 -3.86
C ARG A 413 17.67 30.10 -5.34
N PRO A 414 16.72 29.67 -6.20
CA PRO A 414 16.70 30.10 -7.61
C PRO A 414 16.44 31.61 -7.75
N LEU A 415 15.59 32.19 -6.88
CA LEU A 415 15.36 33.64 -6.87
C LEU A 415 16.63 34.41 -6.48
N LEU A 416 17.39 33.91 -5.51
CA LEU A 416 18.68 34.48 -5.14
C LEU A 416 19.68 34.40 -6.30
N ILE A 417 19.81 33.23 -6.93
CA ILE A 417 20.66 33.00 -8.10
C ILE A 417 20.32 34.01 -9.20
N GLN A 418 19.03 34.12 -9.56
CA GLN A 418 18.57 35.04 -10.59
C GLN A 418 18.95 36.49 -10.28
N LYS A 419 18.74 36.96 -9.03
CA LYS A 419 19.10 38.33 -8.62
C LYS A 419 20.61 38.60 -8.69
N ILE A 420 21.43 37.60 -8.36
CA ILE A 420 22.90 37.70 -8.44
C ILE A 420 23.35 37.73 -9.91
N GLU A 421 22.78 36.90 -10.77
CA GLU A 421 23.05 36.92 -12.22
C GLU A 421 22.68 38.27 -12.86
N ASP A 422 21.50 38.79 -12.50
CA ASP A 422 21.04 40.12 -12.90
C ASP A 422 21.97 41.23 -12.45
N TYR A 423 22.51 41.13 -11.24
CA TYR A 423 23.50 42.07 -10.72
C TYR A 423 24.81 41.99 -11.52
N ILE A 424 25.35 40.78 -11.73
CA ILE A 424 26.62 40.56 -12.44
C ILE A 424 26.56 41.10 -13.86
N SER A 425 25.42 40.88 -14.57
CA SER A 425 25.23 41.32 -15.96
C SER A 425 25.14 42.86 -16.10
N LYS A 426 24.68 43.56 -15.07
CA LYS A 426 24.52 45.03 -15.04
C LYS A 426 25.70 45.76 -14.41
N CYS A 427 26.70 45.04 -13.89
CA CYS A 427 27.82 45.61 -13.15
C CYS A 427 28.82 46.31 -14.10
N SER A 428 29.15 47.59 -13.83
CA SER A 428 30.08 48.37 -14.65
C SER A 428 31.55 48.01 -14.38
N ARG A 429 32.45 48.32 -15.33
CA ARG A 429 33.90 48.03 -15.22
C ARG A 429 34.57 48.64 -13.97
N PHE A 430 33.98 49.67 -13.35
CA PHE A 430 34.48 50.30 -12.14
C PHE A 430 34.35 49.43 -10.86
N PHE A 431 33.55 48.36 -10.90
CA PHE A 431 33.32 47.45 -9.77
C PHE A 431 33.90 46.04 -9.96
N SER A 432 34.92 45.89 -10.81
CA SER A 432 35.50 44.59 -11.22
C SER A 432 35.84 43.62 -10.07
N SER A 433 36.33 44.14 -8.94
CA SER A 433 36.63 43.33 -7.76
C SER A 433 35.38 42.81 -7.03
N HIS A 434 34.30 43.60 -7.02
CA HIS A 434 33.03 43.24 -6.39
C HIS A 434 32.19 42.33 -7.30
N GLN A 435 32.24 42.55 -8.62
CA GLN A 435 31.71 41.63 -9.62
C GLN A 435 32.38 40.25 -9.51
N GLY A 436 33.72 40.20 -9.42
CA GLY A 436 34.46 38.93 -9.26
C GLY A 436 34.15 38.19 -7.95
N ARG A 437 33.73 38.92 -6.90
CA ARG A 437 33.21 38.33 -5.66
C ARG A 437 31.85 37.68 -5.88
N ALA A 438 30.91 38.41 -6.49
CA ALA A 438 29.58 37.90 -6.79
C ALA A 438 29.63 36.67 -7.71
N THR A 439 30.47 36.69 -8.76
CA THR A 439 30.66 35.53 -9.65
C THR A 439 31.25 34.32 -8.92
N SER A 440 32.25 34.54 -8.04
CA SER A 440 32.83 33.45 -7.25
C SER A 440 31.81 32.84 -6.29
N PHE A 441 30.96 33.67 -5.69
CA PHE A 441 29.89 33.22 -4.81
C PHE A 441 28.81 32.44 -5.58
N LEU A 442 28.36 32.97 -6.72
CA LEU A 442 27.37 32.33 -7.60
C LEU A 442 27.83 30.93 -8.02
N ASN A 443 29.09 30.79 -8.45
CA ASN A 443 29.66 29.49 -8.83
C ASN A 443 29.66 28.47 -7.68
N LYS A 444 29.81 28.93 -6.43
CA LYS A 444 29.72 28.05 -5.27
C LYS A 444 28.27 27.72 -4.94
N LEU A 445 27.39 28.72 -4.98
CA LEU A 445 25.96 28.58 -4.72
C LEU A 445 25.27 27.60 -5.66
N THR A 446 25.70 27.52 -6.93
CA THR A 446 25.17 26.55 -7.91
C THR A 446 25.63 25.11 -7.66
N GLN A 447 26.66 24.89 -6.85
CA GLN A 447 27.20 23.55 -6.52
C GLN A 447 26.64 22.98 -5.20
N VAL A 448 25.81 23.73 -4.49
CA VAL A 448 25.22 23.30 -3.22
C VAL A 448 23.94 22.51 -3.47
N ASP A 449 23.82 21.36 -2.81
CA ASP A 449 22.67 20.46 -2.97
C ASP A 449 21.68 20.49 -1.79
N LYS A 450 22.09 21.04 -0.63
CA LYS A 450 21.28 21.08 0.61
C LYS A 450 20.96 22.49 1.09
N ALA A 451 19.79 22.68 1.70
CA ALA A 451 19.27 23.99 2.11
C ALA A 451 20.04 24.56 3.28
N ALA A 452 20.40 23.72 4.26
CA ALA A 452 21.27 24.11 5.36
C ALA A 452 22.63 24.63 4.86
N GLU A 453 23.28 23.91 3.93
CA GLU A 453 24.54 24.34 3.32
C GLU A 453 24.38 25.64 2.52
N CYS A 454 23.25 25.81 1.83
CA CYS A 454 22.93 27.02 1.08
C CYS A 454 22.76 28.19 2.04
N HIS A 455 22.01 27.99 3.14
CA HIS A 455 21.79 28.98 4.18
C HIS A 455 23.10 29.39 4.84
N ASP A 456 23.94 28.45 5.26
CA ASP A 456 25.25 28.72 5.85
C ASP A 456 26.16 29.52 4.92
N LEU A 457 26.17 29.16 3.63
CA LEU A 457 26.94 29.84 2.60
C LEU A 457 26.47 31.29 2.42
N VAL A 458 25.16 31.52 2.31
CA VAL A 458 24.57 32.85 2.15
C VAL A 458 24.77 33.69 3.40
N THR A 459 24.53 33.13 4.58
CA THR A 459 24.72 33.79 5.88
C THR A 459 26.18 34.19 6.08
N SER A 460 27.12 33.31 5.75
CA SER A 460 28.56 33.61 5.81
C SER A 460 28.90 34.79 4.89
N GLN A 461 28.36 34.79 3.68
CA GLN A 461 28.59 35.87 2.72
C GLN A 461 27.96 37.19 3.15
N TYR A 462 26.72 37.16 3.63
CA TYR A 462 26.00 38.34 4.12
C TYR A 462 26.74 38.97 5.31
N ARG A 463 27.20 38.14 6.26
CA ARG A 463 28.01 38.61 7.41
C ARG A 463 29.29 39.34 6.99
N MET A 464 29.91 38.97 5.88
CA MET A 464 31.12 39.67 5.40
C MET A 464 30.88 41.13 4.99
N PHE A 465 29.63 41.54 4.75
CA PHE A 465 29.27 42.96 4.57
C PHE A 465 29.27 43.75 5.88
N HIS A 466 29.19 43.06 7.03
CA HIS A 466 29.14 43.66 8.36
C HIS A 466 30.48 43.56 9.12
N VAL A 467 31.47 42.85 8.56
CA VAL A 467 32.82 42.74 9.12
C VAL A 467 33.65 43.98 8.77
N LYS A 468 34.39 44.52 9.76
CA LYS A 468 35.31 45.65 9.55
C LYS A 468 36.37 45.32 8.49
N ALA A 469 36.68 46.27 7.61
CA ALA A 469 37.57 46.08 6.45
C ALA A 469 38.97 45.54 6.80
N ASP A 470 39.46 45.81 8.02
CA ASP A 470 40.81 45.43 8.48
C ASP A 470 40.87 44.06 9.18
N ALA A 471 39.76 43.32 9.24
CA ALA A 471 39.73 41.99 9.83
C ALA A 471 40.56 41.00 8.99
N LYS A 472 41.57 40.37 9.59
CA LYS A 472 42.35 39.31 8.92
C LYS A 472 41.52 38.03 8.81
N VAL A 473 40.89 37.81 7.66
CA VAL A 473 40.24 36.54 7.31
C VAL A 473 41.16 35.74 6.39
N ASN A 474 41.67 34.61 6.89
CA ASN A 474 42.49 33.68 6.11
C ASN A 474 41.59 32.78 5.24
N SER A 475 41.09 33.31 4.12
CA SER A 475 40.36 32.52 3.13
C SER A 475 40.92 32.74 1.71
N THR A 476 41.07 31.64 0.97
CA THR A 476 41.47 31.64 -0.44
C THR A 476 40.30 32.03 -1.36
N GLU A 477 39.07 31.87 -0.90
CA GLU A 477 37.86 32.16 -1.68
C GLU A 477 37.52 33.66 -1.64
N LYS A 478 37.27 34.25 -2.82
CA LYS A 478 37.07 35.70 -2.96
C LYS A 478 35.84 36.21 -2.20
N TYR A 479 34.83 35.37 -2.02
CA TYR A 479 33.59 35.74 -1.36
C TYR A 479 33.72 35.79 0.16
N LEU A 480 34.59 35.01 0.77
CA LEU A 480 34.83 35.03 2.21
C LEU A 480 35.80 36.12 2.70
N LYS A 481 36.13 37.12 1.87
CA LYS A 481 37.01 38.24 2.26
C LYS A 481 36.20 39.45 2.74
N PRO A 482 36.63 40.24 3.73
CA PRO A 482 35.92 41.47 4.12
C PRO A 482 35.78 42.45 2.94
N LEU A 483 34.72 43.25 2.95
CA LEU A 483 34.55 44.32 1.97
C LEU A 483 35.50 45.48 2.25
N LYS A 484 36.09 46.02 1.18
CA LYS A 484 36.87 47.27 1.25
C LYS A 484 36.02 48.48 1.62
N ASN A 485 34.74 48.48 1.23
CA ASN A 485 33.76 49.49 1.62
C ASN A 485 32.57 48.80 2.31
N PRO A 486 32.50 48.83 3.65
CA PRO A 486 31.40 48.23 4.42
C PRO A 486 30.04 48.91 4.21
N GLU A 487 30.01 50.15 3.69
CA GLU A 487 28.76 50.89 3.47
C GLU A 487 28.06 50.53 2.14
N LEU A 488 28.64 49.62 1.35
CA LEU A 488 28.11 49.23 0.05
C LEU A 488 26.85 48.36 0.20
N LYS A 489 25.68 48.97 0.07
CA LYS A 489 24.35 48.32 0.09
C LYS A 489 23.71 48.26 -1.29
N ASP A 490 24.42 47.65 -2.23
CA ASP A 490 23.96 47.51 -3.62
C ASP A 490 22.94 46.36 -3.79
N ASN A 491 22.54 46.09 -5.04
CA ASN A 491 21.55 45.05 -5.31
C ASN A 491 22.05 43.63 -4.99
N TYR A 492 23.37 43.40 -4.95
CA TYR A 492 23.93 42.13 -4.50
C TYR A 492 23.78 41.97 -2.99
N TYR A 493 24.11 43.00 -2.21
CA TYR A 493 23.84 43.04 -0.78
C TYR A 493 22.36 42.81 -0.47
N LYS A 494 21.45 43.54 -1.14
CA LYS A 494 20.00 43.44 -0.92
C LYS A 494 19.48 42.03 -1.22
N ALA A 495 19.99 41.37 -2.27
CA ALA A 495 19.59 40.00 -2.59
C ALA A 495 20.00 39.00 -1.48
N LEU A 496 21.21 39.16 -0.93
CA LEU A 496 21.68 38.35 0.20
C LEU A 496 20.89 38.63 1.48
N GLU A 497 20.60 39.90 1.76
CA GLU A 497 19.82 40.35 2.91
C GLU A 497 18.39 39.80 2.88
N GLU A 498 17.73 39.90 1.72
CA GLU A 498 16.39 39.36 1.51
C GLU A 498 16.36 37.83 1.71
N TYR A 499 17.33 37.10 1.15
CA TYR A 499 17.42 35.65 1.38
C TYR A 499 17.69 35.34 2.85
N TYR A 500 18.66 36.03 3.47
CA TYR A 500 19.05 35.82 4.86
C TYR A 500 17.85 36.00 5.79
N HIS A 501 17.13 37.12 5.67
CA HIS A 501 15.92 37.35 6.48
C HIS A 501 14.78 36.39 6.15
N ALA A 502 14.61 36.01 4.88
CA ALA A 502 13.60 35.03 4.50
C ALA A 502 13.90 33.63 5.05
N THR A 503 15.15 33.29 5.37
CA THR A 503 15.58 31.93 5.72
C THR A 503 16.22 31.81 7.10
N ASN A 504 16.19 32.87 7.92
CA ASN A 504 16.98 33.00 9.17
C ASN A 504 16.66 31.99 10.30
N ASN A 505 15.70 31.09 10.09
CA ASN A 505 15.27 30.06 11.05
C ASN A 505 15.34 28.63 10.46
N LEU A 506 16.09 28.42 9.38
CA LEU A 506 16.66 27.09 9.05
C LEU A 506 17.74 26.73 10.07
#